data_AF-A0A2U8WN75-F1
#
_entry.id   AF-A0A2U8WN75-F1
#
_cell.length_a   1.000
_cell.length_b   1.000
_cell.length_c   1.000
_cell.angle_alpha   90.00
_cell.angle_beta   90.00
_cell.angle_gamma   90.00
#
_symmetry.space_group_name_H-M   'P 1'
#
loop_
_entity.id
_entity.type
_entity.pdbx_description
1 polymer ?
#
loop_
_entity_poly.entity_id
_entity_poly.type
_entity_poly.pdbx_seq_one_letter_code
_entity_poly.pdbx_strand_id
1 'polypeptide(L)'
;MSPLRSSLILALLIAGAAPAAADDLVARWQRSDAACALPASPLANQACEDRDRNAAALRRQGWCESRATTAYDHWGWQRCAPARTARAAPRRRTRPQA
;
A
#
# COMPACT_ATOMS: atom_id res chain seq x y z
N MET A 1 -16.74 23.62 29.28
CA MET A 1 -15.81 23.44 28.14
C MET A 1 -15.89 21.98 27.72
N SER A 2 -16.53 21.69 26.58
CA SER A 2 -16.99 20.33 26.24
C SER A 2 -15.85 19.37 25.88
N PRO A 3 -15.75 18.20 26.54
CA PRO A 3 -14.69 17.20 26.28
C PRO A 3 -14.72 16.65 24.85
N LEU A 4 -15.88 16.73 24.19
CA LEU A 4 -16.09 16.34 22.79
C LEU A 4 -15.19 17.09 21.79
N ARG A 5 -14.87 18.37 22.07
CA ARG A 5 -13.95 19.14 21.21
C ARG A 5 -12.50 18.67 21.34
N SER A 6 -12.07 18.29 22.54
CA SER A 6 -10.71 17.78 22.77
C SER A 6 -10.50 16.41 22.12
N SER A 7 -11.50 15.52 22.13
CA SER A 7 -11.42 14.21 21.48
C SER A 7 -11.32 14.32 19.95
N LEU A 8 -12.03 15.28 19.35
CA LEU A 8 -11.97 15.55 17.90
C LEU A 8 -10.59 16.07 17.47
N ILE A 9 -9.98 16.97 18.24
CA ILE A 9 -8.65 17.51 17.93
C ILE A 9 -7.58 16.41 18.04
N LEU A 10 -7.68 15.51 19.02
CA LEU A 10 -6.75 14.40 19.16
C LEU A 10 -6.88 13.39 18.00
N ALA A 11 -8.11 13.09 17.55
CA ALA A 11 -8.35 12.20 16.41
C ALA A 11 -7.83 12.79 15.09
N LEU A 12 -7.95 14.12 14.89
CA LEU A 12 -7.43 14.82 13.71
C LEU A 12 -5.89 14.86 13.67
N LEU A 13 -5.22 14.99 14.82
CA LEU A 13 -3.76 14.98 14.90
C LEU A 13 -3.15 13.60 14.60
N ILE A 14 -3.81 12.52 15.02
CA ILE A 14 -3.34 11.14 14.76
C ILE A 14 -3.55 10.76 13.29
N ALA A 15 -4.61 11.26 12.64
CA ALA A 15 -4.88 11.00 11.22
C ALA A 15 -3.85 11.63 10.26
N GLY A 16 -3.17 12.71 10.68
CA GLY A 16 -2.21 13.44 9.84
C GLY A 16 -0.79 12.88 9.79
N ALA A 17 -0.41 11.97 10.70
CA ALA A 17 0.94 11.39 10.76
C ALA A 17 1.09 10.11 9.91
N ALA A 18 -0.02 9.41 9.65
CA ALA A 18 -0.03 8.18 8.87
C ALA A 18 0.34 8.33 7.37
N PRO A 19 -0.01 9.42 6.66
CA PRO A 19 0.37 9.58 5.25
C PRO A 19 1.88 9.84 5.10
N ALA A 20 2.45 10.72 5.92
CA ALA A 20 3.85 11.13 5.79
C ALA A 20 4.84 9.97 6.00
N ALA A 21 4.58 9.07 6.95
CA ALA A 21 5.42 7.90 7.18
C ALA A 21 5.32 6.85 6.05
N ALA A 22 4.15 6.79 5.39
CA ALA A 22 3.91 5.86 4.30
C ALA A 22 4.53 6.35 2.98
N ASP A 23 4.45 7.65 2.69
CA ASP A 23 5.10 8.27 1.52
C ASP A 23 6.63 8.16 1.61
N ASP A 24 7.19 8.31 2.81
CA ASP A 24 8.61 8.11 3.09
C ASP A 24 9.06 6.65 2.86
N LEU A 25 8.19 5.67 3.12
CA LEU A 25 8.45 4.27 2.80
C LEU A 25 8.44 4.00 1.30
N VAL A 26 7.53 4.62 0.53
CA VAL A 26 7.52 4.54 -0.93
C VAL A 26 8.78 5.16 -1.52
N ALA A 27 9.22 6.32 -1.02
CA ALA A 27 10.45 6.97 -1.47
C ALA A 27 11.71 6.15 -1.15
N ARG A 28 11.76 5.49 0.02
CA ARG A 28 12.83 4.52 0.33
C ARG A 28 12.83 3.35 -0.64
N TRP A 29 11.66 2.77 -0.91
CA TRP A 29 11.53 1.68 -1.88
C TRP A 29 12.02 2.10 -3.27
N GLN A 30 11.62 3.26 -3.78
CA GLN A 30 12.03 3.76 -5.10
C GLN A 30 13.55 3.92 -5.21
N ARG A 31 14.19 4.45 -4.16
CA ARG A 31 15.67 4.59 -4.13
C ARG A 31 16.36 3.23 -4.18
N SER A 32 15.89 2.26 -3.40
CA SER A 32 16.43 0.90 -3.42
C SER A 32 16.14 0.19 -4.75
N ASP A 33 15.00 0.46 -5.38
CA ASP A 33 14.64 -0.12 -6.69
C ASP A 33 15.54 0.39 -7.80
N ALA A 34 15.76 1.71 -7.87
CA ALA A 34 16.69 2.30 -8.81
C ALA A 34 18.14 1.80 -8.61
N ALA A 35 18.59 1.64 -7.36
CA ALA A 35 19.92 1.11 -7.06
C ALA A 35 20.05 -0.39 -7.36
N CYS A 36 18.98 -1.17 -7.21
CA CYS A 36 18.94 -2.59 -7.58
C CYS A 36 19.06 -2.81 -9.10
N ALA A 37 18.63 -1.84 -9.91
CA ALA A 37 18.77 -1.88 -11.38
C ALA A 37 20.20 -1.59 -11.88
N LEU A 38 21.13 -1.22 -11.00
CA LEU A 38 22.54 -1.02 -11.34
C LEU A 38 23.24 -2.35 -11.67
N PRO A 39 24.40 -2.32 -12.34
CA PRO A 39 25.20 -3.52 -12.57
C PRO A 39 25.52 -4.28 -11.28
N ALA A 40 25.62 -5.61 -11.41
CA ALA A 40 25.85 -6.52 -10.29
C ALA A 40 27.07 -6.09 -9.46
N SER A 41 26.82 -5.78 -8.20
CA SER A 41 27.81 -5.33 -7.22
C SER A 41 27.28 -5.61 -5.82
N PRO A 42 28.14 -5.65 -4.78
CA PRO A 42 27.68 -5.78 -3.40
C PRO A 42 26.64 -4.73 -3.01
N LEU A 43 26.79 -3.49 -3.51
CA LEU A 43 25.85 -2.40 -3.31
C LEU A 43 24.50 -2.69 -3.97
N ALA A 44 24.49 -3.14 -5.24
CA ALA A 44 23.26 -3.49 -5.94
C ALA A 44 22.53 -4.66 -5.27
N ASN A 45 23.27 -5.69 -4.81
CA ASN A 45 22.69 -6.82 -4.08
C ASN A 45 22.01 -6.36 -2.80
N GLN A 46 22.69 -5.54 -1.99
CA GLN A 46 22.12 -4.96 -0.78
C GLN A 46 20.87 -4.12 -1.09
N ALA A 47 20.93 -3.29 -2.14
CA ALA A 47 19.79 -2.49 -2.57
C ALA A 47 18.59 -3.34 -2.98
N CYS A 48 18.80 -4.49 -3.65
CA CYS A 48 17.73 -5.41 -4.00
C CYS A 48 17.06 -6.01 -2.74
N GLU A 49 17.84 -6.37 -1.72
CA GLU A 49 17.26 -6.83 -0.45
C GLU A 49 16.48 -5.74 0.27
N ASP A 50 17.01 -4.50 0.29
CA ASP A 50 16.32 -3.34 0.86
C ASP A 50 15.00 -3.06 0.14
N ARG A 51 15.01 -3.15 -1.20
CA ARG A 51 13.81 -3.05 -2.04
C ARG A 51 12.77 -4.10 -1.62
N ASP A 52 13.16 -5.35 -1.44
CA ASP A 52 12.22 -6.42 -1.05
C ASP A 52 11.70 -6.24 0.38
N ARG A 53 12.55 -5.82 1.32
CA ARG A 53 12.13 -5.48 2.70
C ARG A 53 11.11 -4.34 2.72
N ASN A 54 11.38 -3.27 1.97
CA ASN A 54 10.48 -2.12 1.85
C ASN A 54 9.17 -2.51 1.16
N ALA A 55 9.22 -3.33 0.10
CA ALA A 55 8.03 -3.85 -0.56
C ALA A 55 7.16 -4.68 0.40
N ALA A 56 7.77 -5.53 1.22
CA ALA A 56 7.05 -6.30 2.23
C ALA A 56 6.41 -5.39 3.29
N ALA A 57 7.10 -4.32 3.72
CA ALA A 57 6.55 -3.34 4.65
C ALA A 57 5.36 -2.57 4.04
N LEU A 58 5.46 -2.15 2.77
CA LEU A 58 4.38 -1.49 2.04
C LEU A 58 3.12 -2.37 1.97
N ARG A 59 3.27 -3.66 1.61
CA ARG A 59 2.15 -4.60 1.60
C ARG A 59 1.48 -4.74 2.97
N ARG A 60 2.26 -4.83 4.05
CA ARG A 60 1.72 -4.87 5.43
C ARG A 60 0.96 -3.61 5.81
N GLN A 61 1.29 -2.46 5.22
CA GLN A 61 0.61 -1.18 5.42
C GLN A 61 -0.60 -0.98 4.48
N GLY A 62 -0.97 -1.98 3.68
CA GLY A 62 -2.11 -1.93 2.77
C GLY A 62 -1.82 -1.20 1.46
N TRP A 63 -0.56 -1.17 1.04
CA TRP A 63 -0.17 -0.71 -0.29
C TRP A 63 -0.07 -1.88 -1.27
N CYS A 64 -0.42 -1.60 -2.52
CA CYS A 64 -0.43 -2.54 -3.63
C CYS A 64 0.50 -2.00 -4.73
N GLU A 65 1.21 -2.91 -5.41
CA GLU A 65 2.01 -2.55 -6.58
C GLU A 65 1.11 -2.03 -7.69
N SER A 66 1.45 -0.86 -8.23
CA SER A 66 0.87 -0.33 -9.44
C SER A 66 1.80 -0.66 -10.59
N ARG A 67 1.35 -1.54 -11.50
CA ARG A 67 2.04 -1.71 -12.78
C ARG A 67 1.75 -0.48 -13.64
N ALA A 68 2.75 -0.05 -14.39
CA ALA A 68 2.55 0.90 -15.46
C ALA A 68 1.57 0.31 -16.49
N THR A 69 0.39 0.88 -16.63
CA THR A 69 -0.63 0.44 -17.61
C THR A 69 -0.54 1.19 -18.93
N THR A 70 0.03 2.40 -18.89
CA THR A 70 0.26 3.27 -20.04
C THR A 70 1.74 3.67 -20.12
N ALA A 71 2.14 4.27 -21.24
CA ALA A 71 3.50 4.79 -21.44
C ALA A 71 3.87 5.95 -20.50
N TYR A 72 2.88 6.57 -19.84
CA TYR A 72 3.09 7.66 -18.88
C TYR A 72 2.98 7.19 -17.43
N ASP A 73 2.60 5.94 -17.21
CA ASP A 73 2.52 5.39 -15.86
C ASP A 73 3.89 4.91 -15.43
N HIS A 74 4.21 5.14 -14.16
CA HIS A 74 5.40 4.59 -13.55
C HIS A 74 5.04 3.37 -12.70
N TRP A 75 5.90 2.36 -12.75
CA TRP A 75 5.86 1.28 -11.77
C TRP A 75 6.03 1.88 -10.36
N GLY A 76 5.19 1.47 -9.43
CA GLY A 76 5.20 2.08 -8.09
C GLY A 76 4.21 1.44 -7.13
N TRP A 77 3.78 2.21 -6.14
CA TRP A 77 2.88 1.76 -5.09
C TRP A 77 1.69 2.70 -4.96
N GLN A 78 0.51 2.12 -4.81
CA GLN A 78 -0.73 2.84 -4.52
C GLN A 78 -1.44 2.18 -3.33
N ARG A 79 -2.33 2.91 -2.67
CA ARG A 79 -3.19 2.31 -1.64
C ARG A 79 -4.02 1.21 -2.30
N CYS A 80 -4.04 0.02 -1.72
CA CYS A 80 -4.90 -1.05 -2.21
C CYS A 80 -6.35 -0.53 -2.21
N ALA A 81 -7.05 -0.69 -3.34
CA ALA A 81 -8.47 -0.38 -3.38
C ALA A 81 -9.15 -1.16 -2.25
N PRO A 82 -10.02 -0.52 -1.44
CA PRO A 82 -10.77 -1.24 -0.43
C PRO A 82 -11.45 -2.40 -1.15
N ALA A 83 -11.23 -3.63 -0.67
CA ALA A 83 -11.87 -4.80 -1.22
C ALA A 83 -13.36 -4.50 -1.19
N ARG A 84 -13.91 -4.16 -2.36
CA ARG A 84 -15.33 -3.88 -2.52
C ARG A 84 -15.96 -5.16 -2.03
N THR A 85 -16.54 -5.13 -0.83
CA THR A 85 -17.18 -6.29 -0.23
C THR A 85 -18.17 -6.76 -1.26
N ALA A 86 -17.78 -7.78 -2.02
CA ALA A 86 -18.67 -8.50 -2.87
C ALA A 86 -19.62 -9.13 -1.86
N ARG A 87 -20.74 -8.44 -1.60
CA ARG A 87 -21.95 -9.09 -1.16
C ARG A 87 -22.26 -10.08 -2.26
N ALA A 88 -21.63 -11.24 -2.18
CA ALA A 88 -22.13 -12.46 -2.78
C ALA A 88 -23.47 -12.69 -2.08
N ALA A 89 -24.51 -12.05 -2.62
CA ALA A 89 -25.87 -12.38 -2.26
C ALA A 89 -26.00 -13.90 -2.49
N PRO A 90 -26.38 -14.69 -1.48
CA PRO A 90 -26.52 -16.12 -1.67
C PRO A 90 -27.61 -16.34 -2.71
N ARG A 91 -27.22 -16.79 -3.91
CA ARG A 91 -28.16 -17.31 -4.90
C ARG A 91 -28.83 -18.53 -4.27
N ARG A 92 -30.01 -18.34 -3.69
CA ARG A 92 -30.94 -19.43 -3.36
C ARG A 92 -31.21 -20.20 -4.66
N ARG A 93 -30.53 -21.32 -4.85
CA ARG A 93 -30.98 -22.34 -5.79
C ARG A 93 -32.21 -23.00 -5.17
N THR A 94 -33.40 -22.61 -5.62
CA THR A 94 -34.60 -23.43 -5.45
C THR A 94 -34.40 -24.71 -6.26
N ARG A 95 -34.18 -25.81 -5.54
CA ARG A 95 -34.12 -27.18 -6.10
C ARG A 95 -35.55 -27.58 -6.50
N PRO A 96 -35.82 -27.98 -7.75
CA PRO A 96 -37.07 -28.62 -8.10
C PRO A 96 -37.09 -30.02 -7.48
N GLN A 97 -38.14 -30.35 -6.74
CA GLN A 97 -38.42 -31.73 -6.36
C GLN A 97 -39.08 -32.43 -7.55
N ALA A 98 -38.59 -33.60 -7.89
CA ALA A 98 -39.24 -34.59 -8.73
C ALA A 98 -39.85 -35.66 -7.82
#